data_AF-A0A401ITA9-F1
#
_entry.id   AF-A0A401ITA9-F1
#
_cell.length_a   1.000
_cell.length_b   1.000
_cell.length_c   1.000
_cell.angle_alpha   90.00
_cell.angle_beta   90.00
_cell.angle_gamma   90.00
#
_symmetry.space_group_name_H-M   'P 1'
#
loop_
_entity.id
_entity.type
_entity.pdbx_description
1 polymer ?
#
loop_
_entity_poly.entity_id
_entity_poly.type
_entity_poly.pdbx_seq_one_letter_code
_entity_poly.pdbx_strand_id
1 'polypeptide(L)'
;MRKSIFKASYQESTGLVTNKQLKLTPEGFQYMKFRKRIPMPLLVILLMAPATYMVGVVMPVAISDGENNFSHVMARYGTVFSNPIKIIIIIWIILSLLFLIQRKNYGVYVIDAFVTFLPFVLSVALAIFDLLFGVSVAGVGLVGSTVLVIAGVIYIFSAIFNMNQGIKASMYGTKKKVIPFKWYIFTTVVALVLTVASSLIFSPKEFNLLLYVISFGLLIVCALIAFLSEYMIRMFVAFYYFAKYGEQYKQKFKITDEQWYGPSKAKRLAKKKGKR
;
A
#
# COMPACT_ATOMS: atom_id res chain seq x y z
N MET A 1 9.20 -30.33 -2.09
CA MET A 1 9.39 -29.20 -3.03
C MET A 1 8.78 -27.92 -2.46
N ARG A 2 9.53 -26.81 -2.40
CA ARG A 2 9.02 -25.52 -1.92
C ARG A 2 8.21 -24.87 -3.05
N LYS A 3 6.90 -25.16 -3.13
CA LYS A 3 6.04 -24.60 -4.19
C LYS A 3 6.01 -23.06 -4.10
N SER A 4 6.10 -22.41 -5.27
CA SER A 4 6.12 -20.95 -5.40
C SER A 4 4.71 -20.35 -5.29
N ILE A 5 4.59 -19.17 -4.67
CA ILE A 5 3.33 -18.45 -4.44
C ILE A 5 2.54 -18.22 -5.73
N PHE A 6 3.18 -18.10 -6.91
CA PHE A 6 2.53 -17.79 -8.19
C PHE A 6 2.24 -19.01 -9.07
N LYS A 7 2.61 -20.21 -8.62
CA LYS A 7 2.43 -21.48 -9.36
C LYS A 7 1.37 -22.40 -8.72
N ALA A 8 0.51 -21.90 -7.85
CA ALA A 8 -0.56 -22.69 -7.26
C ALA A 8 -1.62 -23.06 -8.31
N SER A 9 -2.23 -24.24 -8.15
CA SER A 9 -3.39 -24.68 -8.92
C SER A 9 -4.68 -23.98 -8.46
N TYR A 10 -5.78 -24.15 -9.22
CA TYR A 10 -7.08 -23.61 -8.81
C TYR A 10 -7.49 -24.13 -7.42
N GLN A 11 -7.40 -25.45 -7.20
CA GLN A 11 -7.76 -26.08 -5.93
C GLN A 11 -6.94 -25.51 -4.76
N GLU A 12 -5.62 -25.37 -4.92
CA GLU A 12 -4.73 -24.80 -3.92
C GLU A 12 -5.06 -23.31 -3.64
N SER A 13 -5.38 -22.54 -4.69
CA SER A 13 -5.73 -21.11 -4.53
C SER A 13 -7.06 -20.87 -3.80
N THR A 14 -7.93 -21.88 -3.67
CA THR A 14 -9.23 -21.72 -3.00
C THR A 14 -9.15 -21.41 -1.51
N GLY A 15 -8.07 -21.81 -0.83
CA GLY A 15 -7.85 -21.49 0.58
C GLY A 15 -7.40 -20.04 0.80
N LEU A 16 -6.87 -19.39 -0.24
CA LEU A 16 -6.59 -17.96 -0.23
C LEU A 16 -7.82 -17.18 -0.71
N VAL A 17 -8.29 -17.41 -1.93
CA VAL A 17 -9.35 -16.63 -2.57
C VAL A 17 -10.72 -16.97 -1.97
N THR A 18 -11.19 -16.10 -1.08
CA THR A 18 -12.48 -16.22 -0.40
C THR A 18 -13.39 -15.05 -0.73
N ASN A 19 -14.71 -15.25 -0.65
CA ASN A 19 -15.70 -14.20 -0.92
C ASN A 19 -15.48 -12.97 -0.02
N LYS A 20 -15.15 -13.20 1.26
CA LYS A 20 -14.83 -12.13 2.22
C LYS A 20 -13.63 -11.28 1.80
N GLN A 21 -12.57 -11.91 1.29
CA GLN A 21 -11.38 -11.18 0.81
C GLN A 21 -11.67 -10.39 -0.46
N LEU A 22 -12.44 -10.96 -1.39
CA LEU A 22 -12.79 -10.31 -2.65
C LEU A 22 -13.86 -9.22 -2.52
N LYS A 23 -14.54 -9.14 -1.36
CA LYS A 23 -15.66 -8.23 -1.11
C LYS A 23 -16.62 -8.16 -2.30
N LEU A 24 -17.11 -9.31 -2.77
CA LEU A 24 -18.03 -9.39 -3.92
C LEU A 24 -19.42 -8.86 -3.53
N THR A 25 -19.55 -7.53 -3.43
CA THR A 25 -20.79 -6.85 -3.08
C THR A 25 -21.52 -6.38 -4.34
N PRO A 26 -22.87 -6.26 -4.28
CA PRO A 26 -23.65 -5.67 -5.37
C PRO A 26 -23.13 -4.28 -5.78
N GLU A 27 -22.68 -3.48 -4.81
CA GLU A 27 -22.06 -2.15 -5.01
C GLU A 27 -20.76 -2.23 -5.82
N GLY A 28 -19.88 -3.19 -5.52
CA GLY A 28 -18.63 -3.40 -6.25
C GLY A 28 -18.87 -3.69 -7.74
N PHE A 29 -19.90 -4.47 -8.06
CA PHE A 29 -20.27 -4.76 -9.44
C PHE A 29 -20.85 -3.56 -10.19
N GLN A 30 -21.38 -2.53 -9.49
CA GLN A 30 -21.92 -1.34 -10.16
C GLN A 30 -20.84 -0.58 -10.95
N TYR A 31 -19.58 -0.68 -10.55
CA TYR A 31 -18.46 -0.05 -11.24
C TYR A 31 -18.11 -0.72 -12.59
N MET A 32 -18.72 -1.87 -12.92
CA MET A 32 -18.72 -2.40 -14.29
C MET A 32 -19.58 -1.57 -15.25
N LYS A 33 -20.47 -0.72 -14.72
CA LYS A 33 -21.28 0.21 -15.52
C LYS A 33 -20.49 1.50 -15.76
N PHE A 34 -20.34 1.88 -17.04
CA PHE A 34 -19.55 3.04 -17.46
C PHE A 34 -19.88 4.33 -16.68
N ARG A 35 -21.17 4.66 -16.53
CA ARG A 35 -21.63 5.89 -15.85
C ARG A 35 -21.26 5.96 -14.36
N LYS A 36 -21.16 4.82 -13.67
CA LYS A 36 -20.82 4.76 -12.23
C LYS A 36 -19.31 4.72 -12.00
N ARG A 37 -18.52 4.42 -13.03
CA ARG A 37 -17.07 4.32 -12.94
C ARG A 37 -16.35 5.66 -13.03
N ILE A 38 -16.84 6.60 -13.82
CA ILE A 38 -16.14 7.87 -14.10
C ILE A 38 -15.99 8.80 -12.89
N PRO A 39 -17.03 9.06 -12.08
CA PRO A 39 -16.95 10.13 -11.08
C PRO A 39 -15.96 9.81 -9.95
N MET A 40 -15.84 8.55 -9.55
CA MET A 40 -15.04 8.20 -8.37
C MET A 40 -13.53 8.36 -8.57
N PRO A 41 -12.89 7.78 -9.61
CA PRO A 41 -11.46 7.99 -9.86
C PRO A 41 -11.13 9.47 -10.09
N LEU A 42 -11.98 10.21 -10.82
CA LEU A 42 -11.77 11.64 -11.04
C LEU A 42 -11.81 12.44 -9.73
N LEU A 43 -12.79 12.18 -8.87
CA LEU A 43 -12.91 12.84 -7.58
C LEU A 43 -11.73 12.49 -6.66
N VAL A 44 -11.31 11.23 -6.64
CA VAL A 44 -10.15 10.79 -5.86
C VAL A 44 -8.87 11.47 -6.36
N ILE A 45 -8.63 11.54 -7.66
CA ILE A 45 -7.49 12.28 -8.21
C ILE A 45 -7.56 13.76 -7.82
N LEU A 46 -8.72 14.39 -8.03
CA LEU A 46 -8.91 15.83 -7.81
C LEU A 46 -8.66 16.23 -6.35
N LEU A 47 -9.04 15.39 -5.38
CA LEU A 47 -8.85 15.67 -3.97
C LEU A 47 -7.50 15.17 -3.43
N MET A 48 -7.14 13.93 -3.75
CA MET A 48 -6.01 13.26 -3.09
C MET A 48 -4.68 13.53 -3.76
N ALA A 49 -4.63 13.80 -5.07
CA ALA A 49 -3.36 14.15 -5.73
C ALA A 49 -2.82 15.51 -5.24
N PRO A 50 -3.62 16.59 -5.17
CA PRO A 50 -3.17 17.85 -4.58
C PRO A 50 -2.82 17.70 -3.09
N ALA A 51 -3.61 16.97 -2.31
CA ALA A 51 -3.31 16.77 -0.89
C ALA A 51 -1.97 16.06 -0.67
N THR A 52 -1.71 14.99 -1.43
CA THR A 52 -0.44 14.25 -1.35
C THR A 52 0.73 15.11 -1.83
N TYR A 53 0.54 15.91 -2.88
CA TYR A 53 1.55 16.86 -3.36
C TYR A 53 1.82 17.97 -2.33
N MET A 54 0.79 18.49 -1.67
CA MET A 54 0.95 19.50 -0.62
C MET A 54 1.79 18.95 0.55
N VAL A 55 1.45 17.76 1.05
CA VAL A 55 2.15 17.16 2.19
C VAL A 55 3.54 16.66 1.82
N GLY A 56 3.71 16.05 0.65
CA GLY A 56 4.97 15.39 0.25
C GLY A 56 5.96 16.27 -0.50
N VAL A 57 5.55 17.47 -0.93
CA VAL A 57 6.41 18.38 -1.71
C VAL A 57 6.31 19.80 -1.20
N VAL A 58 5.13 20.41 -1.24
CA VAL A 58 5.00 21.86 -0.96
C VAL A 58 5.37 22.17 0.50
N MET A 59 4.84 21.39 1.44
CA MET A 59 5.08 21.60 2.87
C MET A 59 6.54 21.39 3.26
N PRO A 60 7.23 20.28 2.89
CA PRO A 60 8.65 20.15 3.14
C PRO A 60 9.51 21.27 2.54
N VAL A 61 9.19 21.70 1.31
CA VAL A 61 9.90 22.82 0.65
C VAL A 61 9.67 24.14 1.38
N ALA A 62 8.42 24.44 1.74
CA ALA A 62 8.09 25.65 2.49
C ALA A 62 8.78 25.69 3.87
N ILE A 63 8.92 24.53 4.52
CA ILE A 63 9.69 24.42 5.76
C ILE A 63 11.18 24.62 5.49
N SER A 64 11.71 24.09 4.38
CA SER A 64 13.13 24.19 4.04
C SER A 64 13.60 25.59 3.67
N ASP A 65 12.69 26.45 3.21
CA ASP A 65 13.00 27.83 2.81
C ASP A 65 13.20 28.78 3.99
N GLY A 66 12.97 28.33 5.22
CA GLY A 66 13.23 29.13 6.42
C GLY A 66 14.72 29.27 6.76
N GLU A 67 15.04 30.26 7.60
CA GLU A 67 16.42 30.60 7.97
C GLU A 67 16.92 29.91 9.26
N ASN A 68 16.10 29.07 9.89
CA ASN A 68 16.47 28.41 11.14
C ASN A 68 17.15 27.05 10.91
N ASN A 69 17.79 26.52 11.95
CA ASN A 69 18.49 25.23 11.88
C ASN A 69 17.55 24.07 11.48
N PHE A 70 16.30 24.10 11.91
CA PHE A 70 15.29 23.11 11.52
C PHE A 70 15.04 23.11 10.01
N SER A 71 14.89 24.29 9.40
CA SER A 71 14.73 24.46 7.95
C SER A 71 15.92 23.90 7.17
N HIS A 72 17.15 24.14 7.62
CA HIS A 72 18.34 23.55 7.00
C HIS A 72 18.38 22.01 7.09
N VAL A 73 17.96 21.44 8.22
CA VAL A 73 17.83 19.97 8.37
C VAL A 73 16.76 19.43 7.43
N MET A 74 15.61 20.08 7.36
CA MET A 74 14.51 19.71 6.46
C MET A 74 14.90 19.83 4.98
N ALA A 75 15.66 20.85 4.59
CA ALA A 75 16.19 21.01 3.24
C ALA A 75 17.05 19.81 2.81
N ARG A 76 17.83 19.26 3.75
CA ARG A 76 18.77 18.17 3.49
C ARG A 76 18.16 16.78 3.58
N TYR A 77 17.22 16.57 4.50
CA TYR A 77 16.72 15.23 4.83
C TYR A 77 15.20 15.07 4.67
N GLY A 78 14.44 16.16 4.65
CA GLY A 78 12.98 16.13 4.57
C GLY A 78 12.41 16.34 3.17
N THR A 79 13.26 16.51 2.15
CA THR A 79 12.86 16.75 0.74
C THR A 79 13.42 15.70 -0.22
N VAL A 80 14.06 14.64 0.30
CA VAL A 80 14.80 13.65 -0.49
C VAL A 80 13.89 12.94 -1.50
N PHE A 81 12.64 12.68 -1.11
CA PHE A 81 11.66 11.99 -1.94
C PHE A 81 10.72 12.93 -2.70
N SER A 82 10.87 14.25 -2.60
CA SER A 82 10.00 15.22 -3.30
C SER A 82 9.91 14.97 -4.80
N ASN A 83 11.03 14.70 -5.48
CA ASN A 83 11.02 14.39 -6.92
C ASN A 83 10.42 13.01 -7.25
N PRO A 84 10.81 11.91 -6.58
CA PRO A 84 10.12 10.63 -6.71
C PRO A 84 8.60 10.72 -6.49
N ILE A 85 8.14 11.45 -5.47
CA ILE A 85 6.72 11.64 -5.16
C ILE A 85 5.99 12.30 -6.33
N LYS A 86 6.55 13.37 -6.91
CA LYS A 86 5.99 14.03 -8.12
C LYS A 86 5.78 13.03 -9.26
N ILE A 87 6.80 12.23 -9.55
CA ILE A 87 6.76 11.24 -10.63
C ILE A 87 5.68 10.18 -10.35
N ILE A 88 5.61 9.67 -9.12
CA ILE A 88 4.62 8.65 -8.74
C ILE A 88 3.19 9.21 -8.84
N ILE A 89 2.96 10.46 -8.44
CA ILE A 89 1.66 11.13 -8.59
C ILE A 89 1.28 11.25 -10.07
N ILE A 90 2.21 11.63 -10.95
CA ILE A 90 1.95 11.69 -12.40
C ILE A 90 1.60 10.30 -12.95
N ILE A 91 2.38 9.27 -12.59
CA ILE A 91 2.10 7.88 -12.97
C ILE A 91 0.71 7.48 -12.49
N TRP A 92 0.35 7.85 -11.26
CA TRP A 92 -0.95 7.54 -10.69
C TRP A 92 -2.10 8.18 -11.48
N ILE A 93 -1.96 9.45 -11.87
CA ILE A 93 -2.94 10.17 -12.69
C ILE A 93 -3.11 9.46 -14.04
N ILE A 94 -2.02 9.13 -14.72
CA ILE A 94 -2.03 8.44 -16.02
C ILE A 94 -2.75 7.09 -15.90
N LEU A 95 -2.38 6.27 -14.90
CA LEU A 95 -3.02 4.97 -14.68
C LEU A 95 -4.51 5.12 -14.36
N SER A 96 -4.90 6.14 -13.62
CA SER A 96 -6.30 6.40 -13.28
C SER A 96 -7.12 6.83 -14.49
N LEU A 97 -6.52 7.57 -15.45
CA LEU A 97 -7.15 7.85 -16.74
C LEU A 97 -7.30 6.58 -17.58
N LEU A 98 -6.26 5.73 -17.65
CA LEU A 98 -6.33 4.44 -18.35
C LEU A 98 -7.33 3.47 -17.71
N PHE A 99 -7.57 3.59 -16.41
CA PHE A 99 -8.58 2.82 -15.68
C PHE A 99 -10.02 3.14 -16.14
N LEU A 100 -10.25 4.31 -16.75
CA LEU A 100 -11.53 4.67 -17.35
C LEU A 100 -11.87 3.86 -18.61
N ILE A 101 -10.97 3.03 -19.14
CA ILE A 101 -11.25 2.14 -20.28
C ILE A 101 -11.97 0.87 -19.80
N GLN A 102 -13.05 0.44 -20.47
CA GLN A 102 -13.82 -0.74 -20.05
C GLN A 102 -13.01 -2.04 -20.11
N ARG A 103 -13.02 -2.82 -19.03
CA ARG A 103 -12.31 -4.10 -18.95
C ARG A 103 -13.17 -5.27 -19.43
N LYS A 104 -12.50 -6.34 -19.86
CA LYS A 104 -13.14 -7.50 -20.49
C LYS A 104 -14.05 -8.27 -19.53
N ASN A 105 -13.66 -8.36 -18.26
CA ASN A 105 -14.38 -9.00 -17.18
C ASN A 105 -14.03 -8.36 -15.81
N TYR A 106 -14.77 -8.75 -14.77
CA TYR A 106 -14.59 -8.23 -13.42
C TYR A 106 -13.28 -8.66 -12.76
N GLY A 107 -12.78 -9.88 -13.03
CA GLY A 107 -11.50 -10.34 -12.49
C GLY A 107 -10.32 -9.44 -12.90
N VAL A 108 -10.24 -9.07 -14.19
CA VAL A 108 -9.24 -8.12 -14.71
C VAL A 108 -9.47 -6.72 -14.14
N TYR A 109 -10.73 -6.30 -14.02
CA TYR A 109 -11.07 -5.01 -13.40
C TYR A 109 -10.53 -4.88 -11.98
N VAL A 110 -10.66 -5.92 -11.14
CA VAL A 110 -10.19 -5.89 -9.75
C VAL A 110 -8.66 -5.77 -9.66
N ILE A 111 -7.91 -6.49 -10.50
CA ILE A 111 -6.45 -6.36 -10.55
C ILE A 111 -6.07 -4.95 -11.01
N ASP A 112 -6.69 -4.46 -12.08
CA ASP A 112 -6.35 -3.14 -12.61
C ASP A 112 -6.71 -2.02 -11.63
N ALA A 113 -7.80 -2.17 -10.88
CA ALA A 113 -8.16 -1.24 -9.81
C ALA A 113 -7.08 -1.20 -8.72
N PHE A 114 -6.58 -2.38 -8.33
CA PHE A 114 -5.50 -2.50 -7.36
C PHE A 114 -4.19 -1.89 -7.88
N VAL A 115 -3.80 -2.20 -9.12
CA VAL A 115 -2.58 -1.65 -9.76
C VAL A 115 -2.68 -0.14 -9.91
N THR A 116 -3.86 0.38 -10.23
CA THR A 116 -4.11 1.83 -10.32
C THR A 116 -3.99 2.50 -8.95
N PHE A 117 -4.44 1.85 -7.88
CA PHE A 117 -4.40 2.42 -6.52
C PHE A 117 -3.01 2.34 -5.86
N LEU A 118 -2.16 1.40 -6.29
CA LEU A 118 -0.85 1.16 -5.67
C LEU A 118 0.08 2.40 -5.69
N PRO A 119 0.26 3.12 -6.81
CA PRO A 119 1.05 4.36 -6.84
C PRO A 119 0.59 5.42 -5.84
N PHE A 120 -0.72 5.58 -5.64
CA PHE A 120 -1.25 6.51 -4.65
C PHE A 120 -0.76 6.15 -3.24
N VAL A 121 -0.96 4.89 -2.82
CA VAL A 121 -0.54 4.44 -1.49
C VAL A 121 0.97 4.61 -1.30
N LEU A 122 1.76 4.30 -2.33
CA LEU A 122 3.21 4.49 -2.30
C LEU A 122 3.59 5.98 -2.16
N SER A 123 2.92 6.88 -2.89
CA SER A 123 3.19 8.32 -2.81
C SER A 123 2.87 8.90 -1.43
N VAL A 124 1.76 8.47 -0.81
CA VAL A 124 1.39 8.88 0.57
C VAL A 124 2.40 8.34 1.58
N ALA A 125 2.77 7.06 1.47
CA ALA A 125 3.77 6.44 2.35
C ALA A 125 5.11 7.18 2.28
N LEU A 126 5.59 7.50 1.07
CA LEU A 126 6.83 8.24 0.87
C LEU A 126 6.73 9.68 1.37
N ALA A 127 5.62 10.37 1.11
CA ALA A 127 5.41 11.74 1.57
C ALA A 127 5.49 11.88 3.10
N ILE A 128 4.78 11.00 3.81
CA ILE A 128 4.78 11.03 5.28
C ILE A 128 6.14 10.57 5.82
N PHE A 129 6.76 9.56 5.21
CA PHE A 129 8.09 9.08 5.61
C PHE A 129 9.16 10.17 5.45
N ASP A 130 9.23 10.85 4.30
CA ASP A 130 10.23 11.90 4.02
C ASP A 130 10.13 13.04 5.04
N LEU A 131 8.90 13.53 5.26
CA LEU A 131 8.62 14.57 6.24
C LEU A 131 9.05 14.16 7.65
N LEU A 132 8.63 12.97 8.10
CA LEU A 132 8.97 12.50 9.44
C LEU A 132 10.44 12.15 9.59
N PHE A 133 11.12 11.71 8.54
CA PHE A 133 12.55 11.47 8.58
C PHE A 133 13.31 12.78 8.82
N GLY A 134 12.96 13.86 8.10
CA GLY A 134 13.53 15.19 8.35
C GLY A 134 13.27 15.68 9.79
N VAL A 135 12.04 15.50 10.29
CA VAL A 135 11.68 15.84 11.68
C VAL A 135 12.46 15.00 12.68
N SER A 136 12.62 13.70 12.44
CA SER A 136 13.42 12.83 13.29
C SER A 136 14.89 13.28 13.33
N VAL A 137 15.47 13.66 12.19
CA VAL A 137 16.86 14.11 12.17
C VAL A 137 17.02 15.40 12.97
N ALA A 138 16.03 16.29 12.93
CA ALA A 138 16.05 17.50 13.74
C ALA A 138 15.85 17.23 15.24
N GLY A 139 14.99 16.29 15.61
CA GLY A 139 14.63 16.03 17.00
C GLY A 139 15.57 15.08 17.76
N VAL A 140 16.01 13.99 17.12
CA VAL A 140 16.89 12.96 17.75
C VAL A 140 18.26 12.85 17.09
N GLY A 141 18.55 13.67 16.10
CA GLY A 141 19.80 13.61 15.33
C GLY A 141 19.80 12.52 14.27
N LEU A 142 20.82 12.55 13.40
CA LEU A 142 20.96 11.60 12.29
C LEU A 142 21.16 10.16 12.78
N VAL A 143 21.95 9.96 13.85
CA VAL A 143 22.23 8.63 14.40
C VAL A 143 20.95 8.02 14.97
N GLY A 144 20.23 8.75 15.82
CA GLY A 144 18.94 8.31 16.38
C GLY A 144 17.92 8.00 15.29
N SER A 145 17.80 8.88 14.29
CA SER A 145 16.90 8.66 13.14
C SER A 145 17.25 7.39 12.36
N THR A 146 18.54 7.13 12.18
CA THR A 146 19.02 5.92 11.50
C THR A 146 18.60 4.66 12.25
N VAL A 147 18.68 4.65 13.58
CA VAL A 147 18.20 3.55 14.42
C VAL A 147 16.70 3.31 14.20
N LEU A 148 15.89 4.37 14.17
CA LEU A 148 14.44 4.28 13.91
C LEU A 148 14.15 3.72 12.51
N VAL A 149 14.90 4.14 11.48
CA VAL A 149 14.78 3.61 10.12
C VAL A 149 15.13 2.13 10.07
N ILE A 150 16.23 1.69 10.71
CA ILE A 150 16.63 0.27 10.76
C ILE A 150 15.52 -0.57 11.40
N ALA A 151 14.97 -0.13 12.52
CA ALA A 151 13.84 -0.80 13.17
C ALA A 151 12.61 -0.87 12.25
N GLY A 152 12.32 0.22 11.52
CA GLY A 152 11.25 0.25 10.53
C GLY A 152 11.45 -0.75 9.39
N VAL A 153 12.67 -0.87 8.87
CA VAL A 153 13.05 -1.86 7.86
C VAL A 153 12.83 -3.28 8.39
N ILE A 154 13.20 -3.56 9.65
CA ILE A 154 12.94 -4.85 10.32
C ILE A 154 11.43 -5.15 10.38
N TYR A 155 10.57 -4.16 10.67
CA TYR A 155 9.12 -4.35 10.63
C TYR A 155 8.63 -4.77 9.25
N ILE A 156 9.09 -4.08 8.20
CA ILE A 156 8.68 -4.38 6.81
C ILE A 156 9.08 -5.80 6.43
N PHE A 157 10.33 -6.19 6.69
CA PHE A 157 10.78 -7.57 6.41
C PHE A 157 10.02 -8.62 7.21
N SER A 158 9.74 -8.34 8.49
CA SER A 158 8.98 -9.24 9.35
C SER A 158 7.53 -9.41 8.87
N ALA A 159 6.90 -8.33 8.44
CA ALA A 159 5.56 -8.33 7.87
C ALA A 159 5.52 -9.09 6.54
N ILE A 160 6.48 -8.87 5.63
CA ILE A 160 6.59 -9.61 4.36
C ILE A 160 6.82 -11.11 4.62
N PHE A 161 7.65 -11.46 5.60
CA PHE A 161 7.87 -12.85 5.98
C PHE A 161 6.59 -13.50 6.49
N ASN A 162 5.90 -12.86 7.44
CA ASN A 162 4.63 -13.33 8.00
C ASN A 162 3.54 -13.48 6.92
N MET A 163 3.47 -12.52 6.01
CA MET A 163 2.56 -12.53 4.87
C MET A 163 2.84 -13.73 3.95
N ASN A 164 4.09 -13.94 3.54
CA ASN A 164 4.49 -15.04 2.66
C ASN A 164 4.16 -16.41 3.29
N GLN A 165 4.47 -16.57 4.58
CA GLN A 165 4.16 -17.79 5.33
C GLN A 165 2.65 -17.97 5.50
N GLY A 166 1.90 -16.88 5.70
CA GLY A 166 0.45 -16.89 5.76
C GLY A 166 -0.20 -17.32 4.44
N ILE A 167 0.27 -16.79 3.31
CA ILE A 167 -0.22 -17.15 1.96
C ILE A 167 0.07 -18.63 1.67
N LYS A 168 1.29 -19.11 1.95
CA LYS A 168 1.64 -20.52 1.75
C LYS A 168 0.82 -21.45 2.64
N ALA A 169 0.61 -21.09 3.91
CA ALA A 169 -0.24 -21.86 4.81
C ALA A 169 -1.69 -21.93 4.29
N SER A 170 -2.23 -20.82 3.79
CA SER A 170 -3.58 -20.78 3.22
C SER A 170 -3.73 -21.60 1.93
N MET A 171 -2.71 -21.68 1.07
CA MET A 171 -2.81 -22.40 -0.20
C MET A 171 -2.39 -23.87 -0.13
N TYR A 172 -1.43 -24.20 0.73
CA TYR A 172 -0.77 -25.52 0.75
C TYR A 172 -0.93 -26.26 2.08
N GLY A 173 -1.62 -25.68 3.08
CA GLY A 173 -1.76 -26.29 4.41
C GLY A 173 -0.44 -26.42 5.19
N THR A 174 0.61 -25.68 4.79
CA THR A 174 1.93 -25.75 5.45
C THR A 174 1.86 -25.15 6.86
N LYS A 175 2.62 -25.73 7.82
CA LYS A 175 2.75 -25.17 9.17
C LYS A 175 3.18 -23.70 9.12
N LYS A 176 2.37 -22.84 9.75
CA LYS A 176 2.56 -21.39 9.77
C LYS A 176 3.67 -21.02 10.76
N LYS A 177 4.89 -20.78 10.27
CA LYS A 177 5.94 -20.12 11.08
C LYS A 177 5.69 -18.62 11.03
N VAL A 178 5.37 -18.01 12.17
CA VAL A 178 5.02 -16.59 12.30
C VAL A 178 6.00 -15.94 13.27
N ILE A 179 6.52 -14.78 12.89
CA ILE A 179 7.23 -13.88 13.79
C ILE A 179 6.19 -13.31 14.77
N PRO A 180 6.30 -13.61 16.08
CA PRO A 180 5.27 -13.26 17.04
C PRO A 180 5.22 -11.76 17.29
N PHE A 181 4.08 -11.26 17.77
CA PHE A 181 3.92 -9.85 18.12
C PHE A 181 4.96 -9.34 19.14
N LYS A 182 5.40 -10.23 20.06
CA LYS A 182 6.48 -9.94 21.03
C LYS A 182 7.79 -9.50 20.37
N TRP A 183 8.08 -9.97 19.15
CA TRP A 183 9.26 -9.53 18.38
C TRP A 183 9.18 -8.07 17.97
N TYR A 184 7.99 -7.60 17.57
CA TYR A 184 7.75 -6.20 17.24
C TYR A 184 7.91 -5.32 18.48
N ILE A 185 7.35 -5.72 19.63
CA ILE A 185 7.55 -4.99 20.90
C ILE A 185 9.03 -4.91 21.26
N PHE A 186 9.75 -6.04 21.21
CA PHE A 186 11.17 -6.10 21.54
C PHE A 186 11.99 -5.15 20.65
N THR A 187 11.78 -5.21 19.33
CA THR A 187 12.46 -4.32 18.37
C THR A 187 12.11 -2.85 18.58
N THR A 188 10.86 -2.53 18.94
CA THR A 188 10.49 -1.15 19.34
C THR A 188 11.26 -0.70 20.56
N VAL A 189 11.26 -1.48 21.64
CA VAL A 189 11.92 -1.10 22.90
C VAL A 189 13.41 -0.90 22.69
N VAL A 190 14.07 -1.81 21.95
CA VAL A 190 15.49 -1.69 21.61
C VAL A 190 15.74 -0.42 20.79
N ALA A 191 14.92 -0.15 19.78
CA ALA A 191 15.06 1.06 18.95
C ALA A 191 14.89 2.34 19.78
N LEU A 192 13.92 2.38 20.70
CA LEU A 192 13.69 3.53 21.58
C LEU A 192 14.88 3.75 22.52
N VAL A 193 15.36 2.70 23.20
CA VAL A 193 16.51 2.79 24.12
C VAL A 193 17.76 3.28 23.38
N LEU A 194 18.04 2.71 22.20
CA LEU A 194 19.18 3.10 21.38
C LEU A 194 19.05 4.52 20.83
N THR A 195 17.83 4.96 20.49
CA THR A 195 17.58 6.33 20.05
C THR A 195 17.80 7.33 21.18
N VAL A 196 17.31 7.02 22.38
CA VAL A 196 17.56 7.84 23.59
C VAL A 196 19.05 7.92 23.87
N ALA A 197 19.74 6.77 23.95
CA ALA A 197 21.18 6.72 24.21
C ALA A 197 21.99 7.49 23.16
N SER A 198 21.68 7.31 21.87
CA SER A 198 22.37 8.03 20.79
C SER A 198 22.07 9.53 20.81
N SER A 199 20.86 9.95 21.19
CA SER A 199 20.51 11.37 21.32
C SER A 199 21.25 12.06 22.47
N LEU A 200 21.66 11.33 23.51
CA LEU A 200 22.47 11.86 24.60
C LEU A 200 23.95 12.03 24.22
N ILE A 201 24.47 11.15 23.35
CA ILE A 201 25.88 11.15 22.92
C ILE A 201 26.09 12.08 21.70
N PHE A 202 25.15 12.05 20.77
CA PHE A 202 25.19 12.78 19.50
C PHE A 202 24.01 13.76 19.40
N SER A 203 23.82 14.56 20.46
CA SER A 203 22.67 15.45 20.56
C SER A 203 22.54 16.38 19.36
N PRO A 204 21.29 16.67 18.93
CA PRO A 204 21.07 17.70 17.91
C PRO A 204 21.60 19.05 18.43
N LYS A 205 22.03 19.90 17.49
CA LYS A 205 22.59 21.23 17.83
C LYS A 205 21.64 22.08 18.67
N GLU A 206 20.34 21.94 18.46
CA GLU A 206 19.29 22.65 19.17
C GLU A 206 18.25 21.64 19.63
N PHE A 207 18.24 21.33 20.93
CA PHE A 207 17.25 20.42 21.49
C PHE A 207 15.87 21.07 21.51
N ASN A 208 14.89 20.41 20.90
CA ASN A 208 13.49 20.81 20.94
C ASN A 208 12.64 19.60 21.36
N LEU A 209 12.00 19.70 22.53
CA LEU A 209 11.21 18.63 23.11
C LEU A 209 10.06 18.18 22.19
N LEU A 210 9.41 19.12 21.49
CA LEU A 210 8.33 18.81 20.57
C LEU A 210 8.85 17.98 19.38
N LEU A 211 9.96 18.40 18.75
CA LEU A 211 10.57 17.66 17.64
C LEU A 211 11.05 16.28 18.12
N TYR A 212 11.63 16.20 19.31
CA TYR A 212 12.04 14.94 19.92
C TYR A 212 10.87 13.97 20.08
N VAL A 213 9.72 14.41 20.59
CA VAL A 213 8.52 13.57 20.72
C VAL A 213 7.96 13.16 19.36
N ILE A 214 7.88 14.09 18.40
CA ILE A 214 7.37 13.81 17.05
C ILE A 214 8.30 12.84 16.29
N SER A 215 9.60 12.83 16.61
CA SER A 215 10.60 11.94 15.98
C SER A 215 10.23 10.45 16.09
N PHE A 216 9.55 10.05 17.17
CA PHE A 216 9.09 8.66 17.33
C PHE A 216 7.91 8.31 16.42
N GLY A 217 7.24 9.31 15.85
CA GLY A 217 6.25 9.14 14.79
C GLY A 217 6.80 8.40 13.56
N LEU A 218 8.11 8.49 13.31
CA LEU A 218 8.75 7.74 12.23
C LEU A 218 8.58 6.22 12.39
N LEU A 219 8.66 5.69 13.62
CA LEU A 219 8.40 4.26 13.87
C LEU A 219 6.94 3.89 13.61
N ILE A 220 6.00 4.77 13.98
CA ILE A 220 4.57 4.57 13.74
C ILE A 220 4.33 4.46 12.23
N VAL A 221 4.93 5.34 11.44
CA VAL A 221 4.80 5.32 9.99
C VAL A 221 5.46 4.10 9.37
N CYS A 222 6.63 3.69 9.83
CA CYS A 222 7.24 2.43 9.39
C CYS A 222 6.36 1.21 9.72
N ALA A 223 5.73 1.17 10.90
CA ALA A 223 4.81 0.12 11.28
C ALA A 223 3.54 0.11 10.39
N LEU A 224 3.00 1.29 10.07
CA LEU A 224 1.89 1.44 9.11
C LEU A 224 2.28 0.95 7.72
N ILE A 225 3.46 1.31 7.21
CA ILE A 225 3.98 0.84 5.92
C ILE A 225 4.14 -0.68 5.93
N ALA A 226 4.67 -1.27 7.01
CA ALA A 226 4.80 -2.71 7.14
C ALA A 226 3.43 -3.42 7.10
N PHE A 227 2.45 -2.92 7.87
CA PHE A 227 1.09 -3.42 7.88
C PHE A 227 0.40 -3.31 6.51
N LEU A 228 0.49 -2.12 5.87
CA LEU A 228 -0.05 -1.88 4.53
C LEU A 228 0.59 -2.83 3.52
N SER A 229 1.90 -3.04 3.57
CA SER A 229 2.62 -3.95 2.68
C SER A 229 2.14 -5.39 2.82
N GLU A 230 1.99 -5.90 4.05
CA GLU A 230 1.42 -7.23 4.29
C GLU A 230 0.01 -7.37 3.71
N TYR A 231 -0.86 -6.39 3.98
CA TYR A 231 -2.24 -6.40 3.50
C TYR A 231 -2.31 -6.33 1.97
N MET A 232 -1.60 -5.38 1.36
CA MET A 232 -1.60 -5.13 -0.08
C MET A 232 -1.07 -6.34 -0.85
N ILE A 233 0.04 -6.94 -0.42
CA ILE A 233 0.60 -8.10 -1.15
C ILE A 233 -0.34 -9.30 -1.04
N ARG A 234 -0.94 -9.55 0.13
CA ARG A 234 -1.93 -10.62 0.29
C ARG A 234 -3.13 -10.43 -0.64
N MET A 235 -3.66 -9.21 -0.68
CA MET A 235 -4.78 -8.85 -1.56
C MET A 235 -4.41 -8.98 -3.04
N PHE A 236 -3.22 -8.52 -3.43
CA PHE A 236 -2.72 -8.65 -4.79
C PHE A 236 -2.65 -10.12 -5.24
N VAL A 237 -2.10 -11.01 -4.40
CA VAL A 237 -2.00 -12.44 -4.75
C VAL A 237 -3.40 -13.07 -4.84
N ALA A 238 -4.33 -12.72 -3.97
CA ALA A 238 -5.71 -13.18 -4.06
C ALA A 238 -6.39 -12.72 -5.35
N PHE A 239 -6.22 -11.45 -5.72
CA PHE A 239 -6.76 -10.88 -6.97
C PHE A 239 -6.13 -11.49 -8.21
N TYR A 240 -4.81 -11.73 -8.18
CA TYR A 240 -4.08 -12.44 -9.24
C TYR A 240 -4.71 -13.80 -9.52
N TYR A 241 -4.94 -14.62 -8.48
CA TYR A 241 -5.56 -15.93 -8.65
C TYR A 241 -7.03 -15.85 -9.06
N PHE A 242 -7.76 -14.87 -8.55
CA PHE A 242 -9.14 -14.64 -8.96
C PHE A 242 -9.25 -14.33 -10.45
N ALA A 243 -8.35 -13.51 -11.02
CA ALA A 243 -8.36 -13.26 -12.46
C ALA A 243 -7.82 -14.45 -13.27
N LYS A 244 -6.73 -15.09 -12.80
CA LYS A 244 -6.11 -16.25 -13.47
C LYS A 244 -7.10 -17.40 -13.66
N TYR A 245 -7.91 -17.68 -12.65
CA TYR A 245 -8.92 -18.75 -12.63
C TYR A 245 -10.35 -18.19 -12.73
N GLY A 246 -10.52 -17.10 -13.46
CA GLY A 246 -11.74 -16.28 -13.47
C GLY A 246 -13.03 -17.04 -13.72
N GLU A 247 -13.08 -17.93 -14.72
CA GLU A 247 -14.32 -18.67 -15.01
C GLU A 247 -14.65 -19.71 -13.93
N GLN A 248 -13.64 -20.36 -13.33
CA GLN A 248 -13.85 -21.30 -12.22
C GLN A 248 -14.37 -20.58 -10.98
N TYR A 249 -13.79 -19.41 -10.64
CA TYR A 249 -14.26 -18.61 -9.52
C TYR A 249 -15.62 -17.96 -9.75
N LYS A 250 -15.91 -17.55 -10.99
CA LYS A 250 -17.24 -17.07 -11.38
C LYS A 250 -18.30 -18.12 -11.12
N GLN A 251 -18.05 -19.38 -11.50
CA GLN A 251 -18.95 -20.51 -11.21
C GLN A 251 -19.05 -20.78 -9.71
N LYS A 252 -17.91 -20.86 -9.01
CA LYS A 252 -17.85 -21.12 -7.56
C LYS A 252 -18.64 -20.09 -6.74
N PHE A 253 -18.50 -18.80 -7.07
CA PHE A 253 -19.18 -17.72 -6.36
C PHE A 253 -20.54 -17.35 -6.96
N LYS A 254 -21.03 -18.09 -7.96
CA LYS A 254 -22.31 -17.86 -8.63
C LYS A 254 -22.47 -16.40 -9.14
N ILE A 255 -21.40 -15.83 -9.68
CA ILE A 255 -21.41 -14.46 -10.23
C ILE A 255 -22.14 -14.47 -11.58
N THR A 256 -23.11 -13.57 -11.75
CA THR A 256 -23.92 -13.52 -12.98
C THR A 256 -23.12 -13.01 -14.19
N ASP A 257 -23.58 -13.33 -15.41
CA ASP A 257 -22.96 -12.82 -16.65
C ASP A 257 -22.96 -11.28 -16.69
N GLU A 258 -24.00 -10.64 -16.14
CA GLU A 258 -24.09 -9.17 -16.04
C GLU A 258 -23.07 -8.59 -15.06
N GLN A 259 -22.89 -9.21 -13.88
CA GLN A 259 -21.89 -8.79 -12.90
C GLN A 259 -20.47 -9.00 -13.42
N TRP A 260 -20.22 -10.11 -14.12
CA TRP A 260 -18.89 -10.48 -14.59
C TRP A 260 -18.43 -9.71 -15.82
N TYR A 261 -19.33 -9.49 -16.79
CA TYR A 261 -18.99 -8.87 -18.08
C TYR A 261 -19.53 -7.44 -18.25
N GLY A 262 -20.41 -7.00 -17.36
CA GLY A 262 -21.16 -5.75 -17.48
C GLY A 262 -22.44 -5.89 -18.33
N PRO A 263 -23.37 -4.94 -18.21
CA PRO A 263 -24.72 -5.04 -18.77
C PRO A 263 -24.74 -5.16 -20.30
N SER A 264 -23.93 -4.36 -20.99
CA SER A 264 -23.91 -4.34 -22.46
C SER A 264 -23.40 -5.65 -23.06
N LYS A 265 -22.35 -6.23 -22.47
CA LYS A 265 -21.74 -7.48 -22.96
C LYS A 265 -22.59 -8.70 -22.58
N ALA A 266 -23.17 -8.70 -21.38
CA ALA A 266 -24.12 -9.74 -20.97
C ALA A 266 -25.34 -9.83 -21.89
N LYS A 267 -25.94 -8.68 -22.25
CA LYS A 267 -27.04 -8.63 -23.23
C LYS A 267 -26.66 -9.23 -24.58
N ARG A 268 -25.44 -8.95 -25.08
CA ARG A 268 -24.93 -9.52 -26.33
C ARG A 268 -24.73 -11.04 -26.23
N LEU A 269 -24.22 -11.54 -25.11
CA LEU A 269 -24.02 -12.97 -24.87
C LEU A 269 -25.36 -13.73 -24.77
N ALA A 270 -26.35 -13.17 -24.07
CA ALA A 270 -27.69 -13.74 -23.97
C ALA A 270 -28.36 -13.84 -25.36
N LYS A 271 -28.28 -12.78 -26.17
CA LYS A 271 -28.79 -12.79 -27.57
C LYS A 271 -28.10 -13.82 -28.45
N LYS A 272 -26.82 -14.13 -28.23
CA LYS A 272 -26.12 -15.18 -28.97
C LYS A 272 -26.53 -16.59 -28.53
N LYS A 273 -26.79 -16.78 -27.23
CA LYS A 273 -27.25 -18.07 -26.68
C LYS A 273 -28.68 -18.42 -27.10
N GLY A 274 -29.58 -17.43 -27.18
CA GLY A 274 -30.96 -17.64 -27.64
C GLY A 274 -31.15 -17.64 -29.16
N LYS A 275 -30.05 -17.60 -29.94
CA LYS A 275 -30.04 -17.73 -31.41
C LYS A 275 -29.45 -19.08 -31.87
N ARG A 276 -29.15 -19.99 -30.95
CA ARG A 276 -28.82 -21.40 -31.20
C ARG A 276 -29.99 -22.24 -30.74
#